data_AF-A0A953DB04-F1
#
_entry.id   AF-A0A953DB04-F1
#
_cell.length_a   1.000
_cell.length_b   1.000
_cell.length_c   1.000
_cell.angle_alpha   90.00
_cell.angle_beta   90.00
_cell.angle_gamma   90.00
#
_symmetry.space_group_name_H-M   'P 1'
#
loop_
_entity.id
_entity.type
_entity.pdbx_description
1 polymer ?
#
loop_
_entity_poly.entity_id
_entity_poly.type
_entity_poly.pdbx_seq_one_letter_code
_entity_poly.pdbx_strand_id
1 'polypeptide(L)'
;MQQKIEMLLEQDVITGFSYSFTKCLLQAFKRLHDEKRVFLPGATGTHKRLTDIAQSVMRHLSDQLSFGRYDSGSSNDDEIRRLIMTAEEFLSIFIENHGGA
;
A
#
# COMPACT_ATOMS: atom_id res chain seq x y z
N MET A 1 -4.30 -38.20 -1.20
CA MET A 1 -4.48 -37.03 -2.08
C MET A 1 -3.96 -35.80 -1.36
N GLN A 2 -2.66 -35.53 -1.46
CA GLN A 2 -2.06 -34.25 -1.10
C GLN A 2 -1.95 -33.48 -2.41
N GLN A 3 -2.92 -32.61 -2.70
CA GLN A 3 -2.80 -31.72 -3.84
C GLN A 3 -1.79 -30.63 -3.52
N LYS A 4 -0.75 -30.61 -4.35
CA LYS A 4 0.36 -29.67 -4.44
C LYS A 4 -0.09 -28.22 -4.29
N ILE A 5 0.45 -27.54 -3.28
CA ILE A 5 0.68 -26.08 -3.34
C ILE A 5 2.02 -25.89 -4.05
N GLU A 6 2.04 -26.14 -5.36
CA GLU A 6 3.14 -25.79 -6.25
C GLU A 6 2.55 -24.86 -7.31
N MET A 7 2.31 -23.60 -6.94
CA MET A 7 1.99 -22.53 -7.89
C MET A 7 2.19 -21.17 -7.21
N LEU A 8 3.43 -20.87 -6.81
CA LEU A 8 3.90 -19.50 -6.73
C LEU A 8 5.26 -19.49 -7.41
N LEU A 9 5.20 -19.15 -8.70
CA LEU A 9 6.31 -18.96 -9.62
C LEU A 9 7.48 -18.25 -8.92
N GLU A 10 8.60 -18.95 -8.81
CA GLU A 10 9.91 -18.36 -8.61
C GLU A 10 10.26 -17.48 -9.82
N GLN A 11 11.10 -16.46 -9.56
CA GLN A 11 11.78 -15.58 -10.51
C GLN A 11 11.02 -14.32 -10.96
N ASP A 12 10.76 -13.44 -9.98
CA ASP A 12 11.19 -12.03 -10.08
C ASP A 12 11.27 -11.46 -8.66
N VAL A 13 12.19 -12.03 -7.88
CA VAL A 13 12.52 -11.47 -6.56
C VAL A 13 13.40 -10.26 -6.82
N ILE A 14 12.80 -9.09 -7.02
CA ILE A 14 13.49 -7.86 -6.63
C ILE A 14 13.81 -8.05 -5.14
N THR A 15 15.06 -8.37 -4.84
CA THR A 15 15.53 -8.56 -3.47
C THR A 15 15.16 -7.31 -2.67
N GLY A 16 14.34 -7.48 -1.63
CA GLY A 16 13.85 -6.38 -0.80
C GLY A 16 12.43 -5.87 -1.11
N PHE A 17 11.76 -6.38 -2.16
CA PHE A 17 10.37 -6.03 -2.48
C PHE A 17 9.47 -7.27 -2.61
N SER A 18 8.35 -7.28 -1.89
CA SER A 18 7.36 -8.37 -1.97
C SER A 18 6.07 -7.89 -2.64
N TYR A 19 5.91 -8.18 -3.93
CA TYR A 19 4.73 -7.76 -4.71
C TYR A 19 3.41 -8.20 -4.08
N SER A 20 3.24 -9.51 -3.80
CA SER A 20 1.99 -10.06 -3.28
C SER A 20 1.64 -9.48 -1.91
N PHE A 21 2.62 -9.33 -1.03
CA PHE A 21 2.41 -8.72 0.29
C PHE A 21 2.02 -7.25 0.16
N THR A 22 2.77 -6.46 -0.61
CA THR A 22 2.49 -5.04 -0.84
C THR A 22 1.10 -4.83 -1.45
N LYS A 23 0.71 -5.64 -2.44
CA LYS A 23 -0.61 -5.60 -3.06
C LYS A 23 -1.73 -5.89 -2.07
N CYS A 24 -1.60 -6.97 -1.28
CA CYS A 24 -2.59 -7.32 -0.26
C CYS A 24 -2.69 -6.23 0.83
N LEU A 25 -1.55 -5.70 1.26
CA LEU A 25 -1.49 -4.65 2.27
C LEU A 25 -2.16 -3.37 1.78
N LEU A 26 -1.88 -2.95 0.54
CA LEU A 26 -2.50 -1.79 -0.09
C LEU A 26 -4.02 -1.95 -0.18
N GLN A 27 -4.51 -3.09 -0.66
CA GLN A 27 -5.95 -3.37 -0.76
C GLN A 27 -6.65 -3.28 0.60
N ALA A 28 -6.04 -3.86 1.64
CA ALA A 28 -6.57 -3.77 3.00
C ALA A 28 -6.55 -2.32 3.52
N PHE A 29 -5.49 -1.57 3.24
CA PHE A 29 -5.35 -0.18 3.66
C PHE A 29 -6.37 0.74 2.98
N LYS A 30 -6.61 0.58 1.67
CA LYS A 30 -7.66 1.28 0.92
C LYS A 30 -9.03 1.07 1.56
N ARG A 31 -9.40 -0.19 1.82
CA ARG A 31 -10.68 -0.51 2.46
C ARG A 31 -10.80 0.16 3.83
N LEU A 32 -9.75 0.16 4.65
CA LEU A 32 -9.76 0.84 5.95
C LEU A 32 -9.87 2.36 5.82
N HIS A 33 -9.28 2.95 4.77
CA HIS A 33 -9.40 4.38 4.48
C HIS A 33 -10.82 4.76 4.06
N ASP A 34 -11.44 3.98 3.17
CA ASP A 34 -12.84 4.15 2.74
C ASP A 34 -13.81 4.01 3.92
N GLU A 35 -13.56 3.05 4.82
CA GLU A 35 -14.30 2.86 6.08
C GLU A 35 -13.99 3.93 7.14
N LYS A 36 -13.09 4.89 6.86
CA LYS A 36 -12.58 5.93 7.78
C LYS A 36 -11.95 5.38 9.06
N ARG A 37 -11.52 4.11 9.07
CA ARG A 37 -10.93 3.42 10.23
C ARG A 37 -9.42 3.67 10.41
N VAL A 38 -8.80 4.34 9.45
CA VAL A 38 -7.41 4.80 9.54
C VAL A 38 -7.24 6.04 10.41
N PHE A 39 -8.35 6.71 10.77
CA PHE A 39 -8.36 7.90 11.62
C PHE A 39 -8.85 7.56 13.03
N LEU A 40 -8.35 8.28 14.03
CA LEU A 40 -8.84 8.14 15.40
C LEU A 40 -10.23 8.77 15.57
N PRO A 41 -11.11 8.19 16.42
CA PRO A 41 -12.40 8.78 16.74
C PRO A 41 -12.25 10.20 17.30
N GLY A 42 -13.08 11.13 16.82
CA GLY A 42 -13.07 12.53 17.29
C GLY A 42 -11.99 13.42 16.67
N ALA A 43 -11.19 12.93 15.73
CA ALA A 43 -10.29 13.79 14.96
C ALA A 43 -11.09 14.72 14.03
N THR A 44 -11.24 15.98 14.42
CA THR A 44 -11.88 17.04 13.63
C THR A 44 -10.81 17.93 12.96
N GLY A 45 -11.14 18.51 11.81
CA GLY A 45 -10.25 19.41 11.07
C GLY A 45 -9.44 18.73 9.95
N THR A 46 -8.61 19.53 9.28
CA THR A 46 -7.79 19.17 8.12
C THR A 46 -6.66 18.18 8.49
N HIS A 47 -6.20 18.13 9.73
CA HIS A 47 -5.12 17.23 10.17
C HIS A 47 -5.64 16.07 11.03
N LYS A 48 -6.53 15.24 10.46
CA LYS A 48 -7.08 14.09 11.19
C LYS A 48 -5.97 13.15 11.65
N ARG A 49 -5.84 12.93 12.96
CA ARG A 49 -4.81 12.04 13.50
C ARG A 49 -5.04 10.59 13.04
N LEU A 50 -3.97 9.98 12.54
CA LEU A 50 -3.95 8.59 12.10
C LEU A 50 -3.82 7.63 13.27
N THR A 51 -4.38 6.43 13.13
CA THR A 51 -4.09 5.31 14.03
C THR A 51 -2.64 4.87 13.89
N ASP A 52 -2.08 4.27 14.95
CA ASP A 52 -0.69 3.79 14.92
C ASP A 52 -0.49 2.71 13.84
N ILE A 53 -1.50 1.86 13.64
CA ILE A 53 -1.52 0.87 12.56
C ILE A 53 -1.47 1.55 11.20
N ALA A 54 -2.29 2.58 10.96
CA ALA A 54 -2.29 3.30 9.69
C ALA A 54 -0.93 3.97 9.43
N GLN A 55 -0.32 4.60 10.44
CA GLN A 55 1.02 5.18 10.32
C GLN A 55 2.09 4.13 9.97
N SER A 56 2.02 2.96 10.61
CA SER A 56 2.95 1.86 10.34
C SER A 56 2.80 1.32 8.92
N VAL A 57 1.55 1.17 8.45
CA VAL A 57 1.27 0.72 7.08
C VAL A 57 1.73 1.75 6.06
N MET A 58 1.42 3.04 6.28
CA MET A 58 1.90 4.12 5.42
C MET A 58 3.42 4.12 5.32
N ARG A 59 4.12 4.04 6.45
CA ARG A 59 5.59 3.97 6.46
C ARG A 59 6.11 2.78 5.67
N HIS A 60 5.55 1.59 5.90
CA HIS A 60 5.99 0.39 5.20
C HIS A 60 5.79 0.50 3.67
N LEU A 61 4.61 0.95 3.25
CA LEU A 61 4.33 1.18 1.82
C LEU A 61 5.25 2.25 1.24
N SER A 62 5.46 3.36 1.95
CA SER A 62 6.40 4.40 1.51
C SER A 62 7.82 3.88 1.36
N ASP A 63 8.32 3.10 2.32
CA ASP A 63 9.66 2.51 2.29
C ASP A 63 9.81 1.56 1.10
N GLN A 64 8.82 0.70 0.86
CA GLN A 64 8.81 -0.25 -0.27
C GLN A 64 8.80 0.47 -1.63
N LEU A 65 8.15 1.63 -1.71
CA LEU A 65 8.00 2.41 -2.94
C LEU A 65 9.11 3.45 -3.13
N SER A 66 10.04 3.58 -2.17
CA SER A 66 10.95 4.75 -2.07
C SER A 66 10.19 6.08 -2.18
N PHE A 67 8.95 6.09 -1.68
CA PHE A 67 8.08 7.24 -1.70
C PHE A 67 8.63 8.29 -0.72
N GLY A 68 9.08 9.42 -1.25
CA GLY A 68 9.73 10.47 -0.47
C GLY A 68 8.88 10.98 0.69
N ARG A 69 9.55 11.43 1.76
CA ARG A 69 8.87 12.08 2.89
C ARG A 69 8.21 13.40 2.44
N TYR A 70 6.94 13.53 2.79
CA TYR A 70 6.02 14.56 2.31
C TYR A 70 6.39 16.00 2.72
N ASP A 71 5.90 16.91 1.88
CA ASP A 71 5.83 18.34 2.09
C ASP A 71 4.97 18.67 3.32
N SER A 72 5.48 19.50 4.24
CA SER A 72 4.88 19.75 5.57
C SER A 72 3.52 20.47 5.58
N GLY A 73 2.88 20.64 4.42
CA GLY A 73 1.64 21.40 4.24
C GLY A 73 0.39 20.57 3.89
N SER A 74 0.49 19.26 3.62
CA SER A 74 -0.67 18.45 3.20
C SER A 74 -1.51 17.88 4.34
N SER A 75 -2.79 17.61 4.07
CA SER A 75 -3.64 16.85 4.98
C SER A 75 -3.27 15.36 4.97
N ASN A 76 -3.50 14.67 6.09
CA ASN A 76 -3.29 13.21 6.17
C ASN A 76 -4.18 12.43 5.17
N ASP A 77 -5.35 12.98 4.80
CA ASP A 77 -6.22 12.36 3.79
C ASP A 77 -5.59 12.44 2.39
N ASP A 78 -5.04 13.60 2.03
CA ASP A 78 -4.36 13.82 0.75
C ASP A 78 -3.07 13.00 0.64
N GLU A 79 -2.36 12.83 1.76
CA GLU A 79 -1.18 11.96 1.83
C GLU A 79 -1.54 10.49 1.59
N ILE A 80 -2.60 10.00 2.25
CA ILE A 80 -3.09 8.64 2.04
C ILE A 80 -3.50 8.43 0.57
N ARG A 81 -4.28 9.36 -0.01
CA ARG A 81 -4.72 9.27 -1.41
C ARG A 81 -3.55 9.22 -2.38
N ARG A 82 -2.55 10.07 -2.19
CA ARG A 82 -1.33 10.08 -3.02
C ARG A 82 -0.54 8.80 -2.87
N LEU A 83 -0.35 8.31 -1.65
CA LEU A 83 0.32 7.03 -1.41
C LEU A 83 -0.40 5.89 -2.12
N ILE A 84 -1.73 5.83 -2.02
CA ILE A 84 -2.54 4.81 -2.70
C ILE A 84 -2.34 4.88 -4.20
N MET A 85 -2.50 6.06 -4.81
CA MET A 85 -2.31 6.24 -6.25
C MET A 85 -0.92 5.80 -6.71
N THR A 86 0.13 6.25 -6.04
CA THR A 86 1.50 5.88 -6.41
C THR A 86 1.78 4.39 -6.18
N ALA A 87 1.23 3.80 -5.12
CA ALA A 87 1.34 2.37 -4.89
C ALA A 87 0.64 1.56 -5.99
N GLU A 88 -0.53 2.00 -6.46
CA GLU A 88 -1.26 1.35 -7.54
C GLU A 88 -0.50 1.43 -8.87
N GLU A 89 0.02 2.61 -9.22
CA GLU A 89 0.84 2.82 -10.41
C GLU A 89 2.13 1.99 -10.36
N PHE A 90 2.81 1.97 -9.22
CA PHE A 90 4.01 1.16 -9.04
C PHE A 90 3.71 -0.34 -9.22
N LEU A 91 2.62 -0.83 -8.61
CA LEU A 91 2.22 -2.23 -8.71
C LEU A 91 1.72 -2.60 -10.12
N SER A 92 1.15 -1.67 -10.89
CA SER A 92 0.67 -1.98 -12.25
C SER A 92 1.80 -2.28 -13.23
N ILE A 93 3.01 -1.74 -13.00
CA ILE A 93 4.21 -2.06 -13.80
C ILE A 93 4.47 -3.57 -13.86
N PHE A 94 4.15 -4.29 -12.79
CA PHE A 94 4.34 -5.75 -12.70
C PHE A 94 3.20 -6.56 -13.33
N ILE A 95 2.04 -5.93 -13.57
CA ILE A 95 0.86 -6.61 -14.15
C ILE A 95 0.93 -6.60 -15.68
N GLU A 96 1.51 -5.57 -16.28
CA GLU A 96 1.58 -5.43 -17.75
C GLU A 96 2.58 -6.39 -18.44
N ASN A 97 3.40 -7.14 -17.69
CA ASN A 97 4.38 -8.09 -18.25
C ASN A 97 3.90 -9.55 -18.36
N HIS A 98 2.62 -9.85 -18.13
CA HIS A 98 2.07 -11.21 -18.27
C HIS A 98 0.98 -11.37 -19.35
N GLY A 99 0.82 -10.39 -20.23
CA GLY A 99 -0.08 -10.46 -21.40
C GLY A 99 0.67 -10.79 -22.70
N GLY A 100 1.20 -12.01 -22.82
CA GLY A 100 1.88 -12.44 -24.05
C GLY A 100 2.01 -13.95 -24.19
N ALA A 101 0.93 -14.60 -24.62
CA ALA A 101 0.93 -15.82 -25.46
C ALA A 101 -0.49 -16.10 -25.95
#